data_AF-A0A0V1I1P4-F1
#
_entry.id   AF-A0A0V1I1P4-F1
#
_cell.length_a   1.000
_cell.length_b   1.000
_cell.length_c   1.000
_cell.angle_alpha   90.00
_cell.angle_beta   90.00
_cell.angle_gamma   90.00
#
_symmetry.space_group_name_H-M   'P 1'
#
loop_
_entity.id
_entity.type
_entity.pdbx_description
1 polymer ?
#
loop_
_entity_poly.entity_id
_entity_poly.type
_entity_poly.pdbx_seq_one_letter_code
_entity_poly.pdbx_strand_id
1 'polypeptide(L)' 'MASDVEDAFYSFLRTAQFSLRQDESTLPGNEALLLTNVRFIKEEKLNQELLFARPLVTYFFIFRPTVDISRH' A
#
# COMPACT_ATOMS: atom_id res chain seq x y z
N MET A 1 -15.03 -10.43 -18.25
CA MET A 1 -13.62 -10.36 -18.69
C MET A 1 -12.68 -10.01 -17.54
N ALA A 2 -12.87 -8.89 -16.81
CA ALA A 2 -12.04 -8.57 -15.64
C ALA A 2 -12.48 -9.31 -14.34
N SER A 3 -13.79 -9.49 -14.16
CA SER A 3 -14.39 -10.24 -13.05
C SER A 3 -13.85 -11.68 -12.95
N ASP A 4 -13.68 -12.34 -14.09
CA ASP A 4 -13.22 -13.74 -14.16
C ASP A 4 -11.77 -13.89 -13.66
N VAL A 5 -10.94 -12.85 -13.84
CA VAL A 5 -9.55 -12.82 -13.40
C VAL A 5 -9.47 -12.55 -11.89
N GLU A 6 -10.29 -11.61 -11.39
CA GLU A 6 -10.38 -11.32 -9.95
C GLU A 6 -10.91 -12.52 -9.16
N ASP A 7 -11.94 -13.21 -9.67
CA ASP A 7 -12.51 -14.39 -9.04
C ASP A 7 -11.53 -15.57 -9.02
N ALA A 8 -10.79 -15.78 -10.11
CA ALA A 8 -9.73 -16.80 -10.18
C ALA A 8 -8.58 -16.47 -9.20
N PHE A 9 -8.19 -15.20 -9.11
CA PHE A 9 -7.17 -14.74 -8.18
C PHE A 9 -7.61 -14.88 -6.72
N TYR A 10 -8.85 -14.53 -6.41
CA TYR A 10 -9.43 -14.70 -5.07
C TYR A 10 -9.48 -16.18 -4.66
N SER A 11 -9.93 -17.04 -5.57
CA SER A 11 -9.96 -18.50 -5.36
C SER A 11 -8.55 -19.05 -5.12
N PHE A 12 -7.57 -18.57 -5.88
CA PHE A 12 -6.16 -18.92 -5.69
C PHE A 12 -5.64 -18.47 -4.31
N LEU A 13 -5.83 -17.20 -3.93
CA LEU A 13 -5.40 -16.66 -2.64
C LEU A 13 -6.02 -17.40 -1.44
N ARG A 14 -7.25 -17.92 -1.58
CA ARG A 14 -7.89 -18.73 -0.53
C ARG A 14 -7.17 -20.08 -0.30
N THR A 15 -6.55 -20.63 -1.34
CA THR A 15 -5.85 -21.92 -1.28
C THR A 15 -4.34 -21.79 -1.07
N ALA A 16 -3.75 -20.69 -1.51
CA ALA A 16 -2.32 -20.44 -1.43
C ALA A 16 -1.92 -19.80 -0.10
N GLN A 17 -0.70 -20.07 0.36
CA GLN A 17 -0.10 -19.25 1.40
C GLN A 17 0.39 -17.94 0.80
N PHE A 18 -0.08 -16.83 1.37
CA PHE A 18 0.31 -15.49 0.96
C PHE A 18 0.71 -14.64 2.16
N SER A 19 1.46 -13.58 1.89
CA SER A 19 1.77 -12.52 2.84
C SER A 19 1.30 -11.20 2.26
N LEU A 20 0.72 -10.36 3.09
CA LEU A 20 0.33 -9.01 2.70
C LEU A 20 1.46 -8.06 3.12
N ARG A 21 1.92 -7.22 2.19
CA ARG A 21 2.91 -6.19 2.44
C ARG A 21 2.27 -4.83 2.27
N GLN A 22 2.51 -3.97 3.25
CA GLN A 22 2.12 -2.58 3.21
C GLN A 22 3.39 -1.75 3.11
N ASP A 23 3.50 -0.94 2.06
CA ASP A 23 4.63 -0.09 1.76
C ASP A 23 4.16 1.36 1.68
N GLU A 24 4.96 2.31 2.18
CA GLU A 24 4.72 3.74 1.99
C GLU A 24 5.58 4.23 0.83
N SER A 25 4.98 4.93 -0.12
CA SER A 25 5.65 5.55 -1.25
C SER A 25 5.37 7.04 -1.25
N THR A 26 6.43 7.85 -1.25
CA THR A 26 6.31 9.31 -1.35
C THR A 26 6.33 9.71 -2.83
N LEU A 27 5.29 10.40 -3.28
CA LEU A 27 5.22 11.01 -4.60
C LEU A 27 5.78 12.44 -4.58
N PRO A 28 6.23 12.95 -5.74
CA PRO A 28 6.58 14.37 -5.87
C PRO A 28 5.37 15.24 -5.52
N GLY A 29 5.52 16.16 -4.56
CA GLY A 29 4.41 17.02 -4.11
C GLY A 29 3.92 16.79 -2.68
N ASN A 30 4.70 16.12 -1.82
CA ASN A 30 4.35 15.78 -0.42
C ASN A 30 3.13 14.86 -0.27
N GLU A 31 2.71 14.22 -1.36
CA GLU A 31 1.70 13.19 -1.32
C GLU A 31 2.36 11.85 -0.96
N ALA A 32 1.85 11.19 0.08
CA ALA A 32 2.26 9.83 0.40
C ALA A 32 1.16 8.88 -0.09
N LEU A 33 1.56 7.72 -0.62
CA LEU A 33 0.69 6.61 -0.97
C LEU A 33 1.00 5.41 -0.09
N LEU A 34 -0.03 4.83 0.47
CA LEU A 34 -0.02 3.52 1.09
C LEU A 34 -0.30 2.46 0.03
N LEU A 35 0.74 1.74 -0.34
CA LEU A 35 0.67 0.63 -1.26
C LEU A 35 0.46 -0.66 -0.47
N THR A 36 -0.55 -1.43 -0.85
CA THR A 36 -0.81 -2.75 -0.29
C THR A 36 -0.63 -3.78 -1.37
N ASN A 37 0.42 -4.58 -1.23
CA ASN A 37 0.80 -5.64 -2.14
C ASN A 37 0.52 -7.00 -1.51
N VAL A 38 0.12 -7.99 -2.29
CA VAL A 38 0.08 -9.39 -1.86
C VAL A 38 1.25 -10.14 -2.46
N ARG A 39 1.95 -10.93 -1.65
CA ARG A 39 3.05 -11.79 -2.08
C ARG A 39 2.68 -13.23 -1.87
N PHE A 40 2.84 -14.04 -2.90
CA PHE A 40 2.55 -15.47 -2.86
C PHE A 40 3.56 -16.22 -3.70
N ILE A 41 3.73 -17.51 -3.43
CA ILE A 41 4.56 -18.39 -4.23
C ILE A 41 3.64 -19.08 -5.25
N LYS A 42 3.94 -18.92 -6.54
CA LYS A 42 3.25 -19.60 -7.63
C LYS A 42 4.31 -20.16 -8.57
N GLU A 43 4.20 -21.45 -8.88
CA GLU A 43 5.16 -22.16 -9.75
C GLU A 43 6.61 -21.97 -9.27
N GLU A 44 6.83 -22.11 -7.95
CA GLU A 44 8.14 -21.91 -7.29
C GLU A 44 8.73 -20.50 -7.41
N LYS A 45 7.98 -19.53 -7.94
CA LYS A 45 8.37 -18.13 -8.03
C LYS A 45 7.60 -17.28 -7.03
N LEU A 46 8.32 -16.42 -6.32
CA LEU A 46 7.71 -15.39 -5.50
C LEU A 46 7.13 -14.30 -6.41
N ASN A 47 5.82 -14.21 -6.42
CA ASN A 47 5.07 -13.21 -7.16
C ASN A 47 4.56 -12.14 -6.21
N GLN A 48 4.44 -10.92 -6.72
CA GLN A 48 3.90 -9.78 -5.97
C GLN A 48 2.93 -9.00 -6.84
N GLU A 49 1.72 -8.81 -6.34
CA GLU A 49 0.65 -8.06 -7.01
C GLU A 49 0.24 -6.87 -6.14
N LEU A 50 0.03 -5.69 -6.76
CA LEU A 50 -0.52 -4.53 -6.07
C LEU A 50 -2.05 -4.69 -5.97
N LEU A 51 -2.56 -4.73 -4.74
CA LEU A 51 -4.01 -4.78 -4.50
C LEU A 51 -4.61 -3.38 -4.46
N PHE A 52 -4.00 -2.48 -3.68
CA PHE A 52 -4.52 -1.15 -3.46
C PHE A 52 -3.40 -0.12 -3.32
N ALA A 53 -3.57 1.03 -3.97
CA ALA A 53 -2.82 2.24 -3.68
C ALA A 53 -3.79 3.25 -3.08
N ARG A 54 -3.61 3.62 -1.82
CA ARG A 54 -4.45 4.62 -1.15
C ARG A 54 -3.61 5.85 -0.82
N PRO A 55 -4.08 7.07 -1.05
CA PRO A 55 -3.40 8.25 -0.54
C PRO A 55 -3.38 8.22 0.98
N LEU A 56 -2.18 8.34 1.54
CA LEU A 56 -1.96 8.72 2.92
C LEU A 56 -2.25 10.21 3.00
N VAL A 57 -3.52 10.51 3.28
CA VAL A 57 -3.89 11.82 3.80
C VAL A 57 -3.39 11.87 5.23
N THR A 58 -2.08 12.07 5.38
CA THR A 58 -1.53 12.46 6.67
C THR A 58 -2.22 13.76 7.01
N TYR A 59 -3.07 13.75 8.05
CA TYR A 59 -3.52 14.97 8.69
C TYR A 59 -2.26 15.70 9.15
N PHE A 60 -1.70 16.54 8.29
CA PHE A 60 -0.51 17.37 8.48
C PHE A 60 -0.73 18.46 9.55
N PHE A 61 -1.64 18.20 10.49
CA PHE A 61 -2.05 19.09 11.56
C PHE A 61 -1.68 18.59 12.97
N ILE A 62 -1.19 17.35 13.15
CA ILE A 62 -0.90 16.82 14.50
C ILE A 62 0.61 16.83 14.84
N PHE A 63 1.50 17.05 13.87
CA PHE A 63 2.94 17.16 14.10
C PHE A 63 3.58 18.33 13.34
N ARG A 64 3.00 19.53 13.43
CA ARG A 64 3.86 20.72 13.38
C ARG A 64 4.40 20.93 14.79
N PRO A 65 5.69 20.66 15.09
CA PRO A 65 6.30 21.36 16.21
C PRO A 65 6.21 22.83 15.82
N THR A 66 5.39 23.58 16.55
CA THR A 66 5.38 25.03 16.51
C THR A 66 6.80 25.45 16.81
N VAL A 67 7.58 25.74 15.77
CA VAL A 67 8.81 26.51 15.89
C VAL A 67 8.31 27.90 16.29
N ASP A 68 8.20 28.09 17.60
CA ASP A 68 7.90 29.37 18.22
C ASP A 68 9.15 30.24 18.06
N ILE A 69 9.26 30.88 16.89
CA ILE A 69 10.08 32.08 16.74
C ILE A 69 9.16 33.26 17.03
N SER A 70 8.71 33.36 18.29
CA SER A 70 8.29 34.65 18.86
C SER A 70 9.49 35.27 19.54
N ARG A 71 10.07 36.24 18.82
CA ARG A 71 10.53 37.52 19.35
C ARG A 71 10.80 37.57 20.86
N HIS A 72 12.09 37.65 21.23
CA HIS A 72 12.61 38.79 21.98
C HIS A 72 14.10 38.98 21.75
#